data_AF-A0A0B3AYE6-F1
#
_entry.id   AF-A0A0B3AYE6-F1
#
_cell.length_a   1.000
_cell.length_b   1.000
_cell.length_c   1.000
_cell.angle_alpha   90.00
_cell.angle_beta   90.00
_cell.angle_gamma   90.00
#
_symmetry.space_group_name_H-M   'P 1'
#
loop_
_entity.id
_entity.type
_entity.pdbx_description
1 polymer ?
#
loop_
_entity_poly.entity_id
_entity_poly.type
_entity_poly.pdbx_seq_one_letter_code
_entity_poly.pdbx_strand_id
1 'polypeptide(L)'
;MENNKTTIEIPTKFNPATQKYEPDLEALDKKVEELKKEKNHSKEVETRKKEIEAQEEKIKEIEKKHPNLKDKKGEGGFTLIIIIMLASLLIASLWDKTPAIKNSVHYILNPSAGFLLDWNLNIGMLIVVFVITLLTTIVQKYATNQEALKELKKEQKEIQKQMKEFKNHPEKVMELTKKQWKLMPKQMKLSMRALAYTGIPFILFFRWFGDYFIAAEEIAGEPIRLWLGMSWFLFYILFAIVFGAILRKWWDIV
;
A
#
# COMPACT_ATOMS: atom_id res chain seq x y z
N MET A 1 -39.15 -14.84 27.09
CA MET A 1 -38.83 -13.40 27.27
C MET A 1 -38.85 -13.12 28.77
N GLU A 2 -37.74 -13.39 29.46
CA GLU A 2 -37.60 -13.03 30.88
C GLU A 2 -37.23 -11.55 30.96
N ASN A 3 -38.16 -10.75 31.46
CA ASN A 3 -37.90 -9.36 31.85
C ASN A 3 -36.92 -9.38 33.03
N ASN A 4 -35.64 -9.19 32.76
CA ASN A 4 -34.62 -8.96 33.77
C ASN A 4 -34.86 -7.57 34.40
N LYS A 5 -35.81 -7.50 35.34
CA LYS A 5 -35.99 -6.35 36.22
C LYS A 5 -34.77 -6.30 37.13
N THR A 6 -33.81 -5.45 36.80
CA THR A 6 -32.71 -5.11 37.71
C THR A 6 -33.32 -4.47 38.95
N THR A 7 -33.44 -5.22 40.04
CA THR A 7 -33.90 -4.70 41.34
C THR A 7 -32.82 -3.75 41.83
N ILE A 8 -33.09 -2.44 41.80
CA ILE A 8 -32.15 -1.44 42.29
C ILE A 8 -32.25 -1.45 43.82
N GLU A 9 -31.31 -2.13 44.49
CA GLU A 9 -31.13 -1.96 45.93
C GLU A 9 -30.80 -0.50 46.21
N ILE A 10 -31.68 0.15 46.97
CA ILE A 10 -31.61 1.55 47.39
C ILE A 10 -30.51 1.63 48.47
N PRO A 11 -29.36 2.29 48.21
CA PRO A 11 -28.37 2.51 49.25
C PRO A 11 -29.00 3.39 50.35
N THR A 12 -28.83 3.00 51.60
CA THR A 12 -29.37 3.75 52.76
C THR A 12 -28.24 4.18 53.68
N LYS A 13 -28.28 5.42 54.17
CA LYS A 13 -27.33 5.99 55.11
C LYS A 13 -28.00 6.19 56.47
N PHE A 14 -27.30 5.84 57.55
CA PHE A 14 -27.80 6.04 58.90
C PHE A 14 -27.77 7.53 59.26
N ASN A 15 -28.92 8.12 59.57
CA ASN A 15 -29.03 9.52 60.00
C ASN A 15 -29.01 9.59 61.54
N PRO A 16 -27.93 10.12 62.15
CA PRO A 16 -27.79 10.15 63.61
C PRO A 16 -28.76 11.12 64.30
N ALA A 17 -29.35 12.09 63.57
CA ALA A 17 -30.32 13.02 64.11
C ALA A 17 -31.74 12.43 64.20
N THR A 18 -32.09 11.52 63.28
CA THR A 18 -33.42 10.88 63.22
C THR A 18 -33.41 9.43 63.72
N GLN A 19 -32.23 8.86 64.04
CA GLN A 19 -31.99 7.45 64.37
C GLN A 19 -32.57 6.46 63.35
N LYS A 20 -32.74 6.90 62.10
CA LYS A 20 -33.35 6.10 61.03
C LYS A 20 -32.39 6.00 59.84
N TYR A 21 -32.53 4.91 59.10
CA TYR A 21 -31.90 4.75 57.80
C TYR A 21 -32.70 5.54 56.77
N GLU A 22 -32.05 6.51 56.14
CA GLU A 22 -32.64 7.32 55.07
C GLU A 22 -31.98 6.96 53.73
N PRO A 23 -32.69 7.10 52.59
CA PRO A 23 -32.12 6.83 51.27
C PRO A 23 -30.91 7.74 51.02
N ASP A 24 -29.78 7.13 50.66
CA ASP A 24 -28.57 7.85 50.28
C ASP A 24 -28.70 8.31 48.83
N LEU A 25 -29.28 9.50 48.65
CA LEU A 25 -29.55 10.09 47.34
C LEU A 25 -28.29 10.27 46.49
N GLU A 26 -27.14 10.60 47.11
CA GLU A 26 -25.86 10.74 46.40
C GLU A 26 -25.34 9.39 45.88
N ALA A 27 -25.43 8.34 46.71
CA ALA A 27 -25.06 6.99 46.28
C ALA A 27 -26.00 6.44 45.20
N LEU A 28 -27.28 6.83 45.23
CA LEU A 28 -28.29 6.43 44.26
C LEU A 28 -28.05 7.09 42.89
N ASP A 29 -27.77 8.40 42.87
CA ASP A 29 -27.43 9.13 41.64
C ASP A 29 -26.16 8.57 40.99
N LYS A 30 -25.13 8.27 41.80
CA LYS A 30 -23.89 7.65 41.31
C LYS A 30 -24.13 6.27 40.68
N LYS A 31 -24.97 5.43 41.32
CA LYS A 31 -25.34 4.09 40.80
C LYS A 31 -26.15 4.18 39.51
N VAL A 32 -27.04 5.18 39.40
CA VAL A 32 -27.79 5.46 38.16
C VAL A 32 -26.86 5.93 37.05
N GLU A 33 -25.84 6.73 37.36
CA GLU A 33 -24.85 7.19 36.39
C GLU A 33 -23.96 6.05 35.89
N GLU A 34 -23.53 5.14 36.78
CA GLU A 34 -22.79 3.92 36.45
C GLU A 34 -23.60 3.00 35.52
N LEU A 35 -24.88 2.76 35.83
CA LEU A 35 -25.78 1.96 34.99
C LEU A 35 -26.03 2.59 33.61
N LYS A 36 -26.10 3.93 33.52
CA LYS A 36 -26.18 4.64 32.24
C LYS A 36 -24.89 4.48 31.43
N LYS A 37 -23.72 4.59 32.07
CA LYS A 37 -22.42 4.32 31.43
C LYS A 37 -22.31 2.89 30.92
N GLU A 38 -22.75 1.91 31.72
CA GLU A 38 -22.69 0.49 31.37
C GLU A 38 -23.62 0.13 30.21
N LYS A 39 -24.86 0.67 30.20
CA LYS A 39 -25.79 0.53 29.06
C LYS A 39 -25.26 1.19 27.80
N ASN A 40 -24.66 2.38 27.91
CA ASN A 40 -24.07 3.06 26.76
C ASN A 40 -22.86 2.29 26.21
N HIS A 41 -22.00 1.77 27.10
CA HIS A 41 -20.88 0.91 26.73
C HIS A 41 -21.35 -0.36 26.02
N SER A 42 -22.38 -1.03 26.54
CA SER A 42 -22.96 -2.24 25.95
C SER A 42 -23.55 -2.00 24.56
N LYS A 43 -24.33 -0.92 24.37
CA LYS A 43 -24.85 -0.52 23.05
C LYS A 43 -23.74 -0.18 22.06
N GLU A 44 -22.70 0.49 22.54
CA GLU A 44 -21.53 0.78 21.71
C GLU A 44 -20.81 -0.51 21.29
N VAL A 45 -20.66 -1.49 22.19
CA VAL A 45 -20.06 -2.80 21.91
C VAL A 45 -20.86 -3.63 20.91
N GLU A 46 -22.19 -3.58 20.96
CA GLU A 46 -23.02 -4.29 20.00
C GLU A 46 -22.97 -3.64 18.60
N THR A 47 -22.94 -2.31 18.55
CA THR A 47 -22.76 -1.57 17.29
C THR A 47 -21.37 -1.85 16.69
N ARG A 48 -20.33 -1.95 17.53
CA ARG A 48 -18.96 -2.36 17.15
C ARG A 48 -18.96 -3.71 16.44
N LYS A 49 -19.61 -4.74 17.01
CA LYS A 49 -19.64 -6.08 16.41
C LYS A 49 -20.28 -6.08 15.02
N LYS A 50 -21.38 -5.35 14.84
CA LYS A 50 -22.10 -5.26 13.56
C LYS A 50 -21.27 -4.59 12.46
N GLU A 51 -20.59 -3.48 12.76
CA GLU A 51 -19.70 -2.81 11.81
C GLU A 51 -18.50 -3.69 11.43
N ILE A 52 -17.99 -4.44 12.41
CA ILE A 52 -16.86 -5.35 12.21
C ILE A 52 -17.24 -6.51 11.31
N GLU A 53 -18.37 -7.15 11.57
CA GLU A 53 -18.92 -8.26 10.78
C GLU A 53 -19.22 -7.81 9.34
N ALA A 54 -19.85 -6.65 9.17
CA ALA A 54 -20.15 -6.09 7.85
C ALA A 54 -18.88 -5.88 6.99
N GLN A 55 -17.76 -5.47 7.60
CA GLN A 55 -16.49 -5.34 6.89
C GLN A 55 -15.86 -6.70 6.55
N GLU A 56 -15.93 -7.68 7.47
CA GLU A 56 -15.42 -9.01 7.17
C GLU A 56 -16.21 -9.67 6.04
N GLU A 57 -17.52 -9.42 5.97
CA GLU A 57 -18.36 -9.84 4.85
C GLU A 57 -17.95 -9.16 3.55
N LYS A 58 -17.71 -7.84 3.55
CA LYS A 58 -17.19 -7.13 2.36
C LYS A 58 -15.87 -7.72 1.89
N ILE A 59 -14.94 -8.03 2.80
CA ILE A 59 -13.66 -8.65 2.44
C ILE A 59 -13.86 -10.04 1.81
N LYS A 60 -14.78 -10.85 2.35
CA LYS A 60 -15.14 -12.15 1.79
C LYS A 60 -15.84 -12.01 0.43
N GLU A 61 -16.66 -10.99 0.25
CA GLU A 61 -17.32 -10.69 -1.03
C GLU A 61 -16.30 -10.30 -2.10
N ILE A 62 -15.31 -9.48 -1.75
CA ILE A 62 -14.17 -9.11 -2.62
C ILE A 62 -13.40 -10.37 -3.05
N GLU A 63 -13.11 -11.28 -2.12
CA GLU A 63 -12.45 -12.56 -2.44
C GLU A 63 -13.29 -13.47 -3.34
N LYS A 64 -14.61 -13.44 -3.19
CA LYS A 64 -15.53 -14.21 -4.03
C LYS A 64 -15.61 -13.63 -5.43
N LYS A 65 -15.65 -12.31 -5.58
CA LYS A 65 -15.66 -11.60 -6.88
C LYS A 65 -14.34 -11.76 -7.62
N HIS A 66 -13.22 -11.75 -6.90
CA HIS A 66 -11.89 -11.84 -7.49
C HIS A 66 -11.19 -13.12 -7.02
N PRO A 67 -11.45 -14.29 -7.62
CA PRO A 67 -10.89 -15.57 -7.17
C PRO A 67 -9.36 -15.63 -7.22
N ASN A 68 -8.72 -14.76 -8.03
CA ASN A 68 -7.27 -14.55 -8.06
C ASN A 68 -6.70 -14.00 -6.73
N LEU A 69 -7.54 -13.45 -5.85
CA LEU A 69 -7.20 -13.04 -4.48
C LEU A 69 -7.16 -14.20 -3.50
N LYS A 70 -7.78 -15.35 -3.80
CA LYS A 70 -7.72 -16.51 -2.90
C LYS A 70 -6.26 -16.96 -2.75
N ASP A 71 -5.87 -17.23 -1.52
CA ASP A 71 -4.57 -17.75 -1.17
C ASP A 71 -4.41 -19.16 -1.77
N LYS A 72 -3.87 -19.24 -2.98
CA LYS A 72 -3.26 -20.48 -3.46
C LYS A 72 -2.06 -20.76 -2.55
N LYS A 73 -2.14 -21.86 -1.80
CA LYS A 73 -1.07 -22.38 -0.95
C LYS A 73 0.22 -22.48 -1.81
N GLY A 74 1.22 -21.64 -1.50
CA GLY A 74 2.53 -21.64 -2.18
C GLY A 74 2.83 -20.47 -3.12
N GLU A 75 1.85 -19.64 -3.51
CA GLU A 75 2.06 -18.49 -4.41
C GLU A 75 2.00 -17.14 -3.66
N GLY A 76 2.80 -17.03 -2.59
CA GLY A 76 2.93 -15.77 -1.86
C GLY A 76 3.61 -14.72 -2.73
N GLY A 77 3.00 -13.53 -2.87
CA GLY A 77 3.62 -12.40 -3.58
C GLY A 77 5.02 -12.07 -3.06
N PHE A 78 5.29 -12.37 -1.78
CA PHE A 78 6.60 -12.21 -1.16
C PHE A 78 7.68 -13.16 -1.71
N THR A 79 7.34 -14.42 -1.97
CA THR A 79 8.28 -15.39 -2.57
C THR A 79 8.72 -14.92 -3.96
N LEU A 80 7.78 -14.35 -4.72
CA LEU A 80 8.05 -13.81 -6.05
C LEU A 80 9.03 -12.62 -5.98
N ILE A 81 8.86 -11.71 -5.01
CA ILE A 81 9.81 -10.60 -4.75
C ILE A 81 11.20 -11.14 -4.44
N ILE A 82 11.31 -12.13 -3.54
CA ILE A 82 12.60 -12.72 -3.17
C ILE A 82 13.28 -13.31 -4.41
N ILE A 83 12.54 -14.04 -5.25
CA ILE A 83 13.07 -14.61 -6.48
C ILE A 83 13.57 -13.50 -7.41
N ILE A 84 12.80 -12.43 -7.60
CA ILE A 84 13.22 -11.29 -8.44
C ILE A 84 14.46 -10.63 -7.86
N MET A 85 14.50 -10.39 -6.55
CA MET A 85 15.63 -9.73 -5.89
C MET A 85 16.90 -10.57 -6.01
N LEU A 86 16.82 -11.88 -5.79
CA LEU A 86 17.94 -12.80 -5.99
C LEU A 86 18.36 -12.84 -7.46
N ALA A 87 17.41 -12.95 -8.38
CA ALA A 87 17.69 -12.90 -9.81
C ALA A 87 18.37 -11.59 -10.20
N SER A 88 17.94 -10.47 -9.64
CA SER A 88 18.50 -9.14 -9.87
C SER A 88 19.94 -9.03 -9.39
N LEU A 89 20.22 -9.53 -8.17
CA LEU A 89 21.56 -9.57 -7.61
C LEU A 89 22.48 -10.50 -8.42
N LEU A 90 21.97 -11.65 -8.85
CA LEU A 90 22.71 -12.57 -9.72
C LEU A 90 23.03 -11.92 -11.06
N ILE A 91 22.05 -11.28 -11.71
CA ILE A 91 22.25 -10.56 -12.97
C ILE A 91 23.29 -9.46 -12.81
N ALA A 92 23.22 -8.67 -11.73
CA ALA A 92 24.18 -7.60 -11.46
C ALA A 92 25.60 -8.17 -11.24
N SER A 93 25.74 -9.25 -10.47
CA SER A 93 27.02 -9.92 -10.21
C SER A 93 27.60 -10.62 -11.45
N LEU A 94 26.74 -11.12 -12.33
CA LEU A 94 27.12 -11.77 -13.58
C LEU A 94 27.32 -10.78 -14.74
N TRP A 95 26.95 -9.51 -14.59
CA TRP A 95 27.05 -8.51 -15.65
C TRP A 95 28.46 -8.40 -16.24
N ASP A 96 29.46 -8.29 -15.37
CA ASP A 96 30.86 -8.16 -15.78
C ASP A 96 31.52 -9.52 -16.06
N LYS A 97 30.97 -10.61 -15.51
CA LYS A 97 31.50 -11.97 -15.68
C LYS A 97 31.01 -12.67 -16.92
N THR A 98 29.88 -12.25 -17.48
CA THR A 98 29.21 -12.92 -18.59
C THR A 98 29.04 -11.94 -19.76
N PRO A 99 30.04 -11.85 -20.66
CA PRO A 99 30.00 -10.95 -21.83
C PRO A 99 28.77 -11.15 -22.69
N ALA A 100 28.23 -12.37 -22.75
CA ALA A 100 27.01 -12.67 -23.51
C ALA A 100 25.79 -11.83 -23.06
N ILE A 101 25.59 -11.64 -21.75
CA ILE A 101 24.45 -10.85 -21.22
C ILE A 101 24.66 -9.38 -21.58
N LYS A 102 25.84 -8.84 -21.24
CA LYS A 102 26.21 -7.44 -21.53
C LYS A 102 26.07 -7.14 -23.03
N ASN A 103 26.70 -7.94 -23.89
CA ASN A 103 26.69 -7.73 -25.34
C ASN A 103 25.28 -7.81 -25.92
N SER A 104 24.45 -8.73 -25.44
CA SER A 104 23.06 -8.84 -25.90
C SER A 104 22.25 -7.59 -25.58
N VAL A 105 22.38 -7.07 -24.35
CA VAL A 105 21.66 -5.86 -23.93
C VAL A 105 22.16 -4.64 -24.70
N HIS A 106 23.48 -4.47 -24.85
CA HIS A 106 24.05 -3.40 -25.68
C HIS A 106 23.60 -3.50 -27.14
N TYR A 107 23.57 -4.70 -27.72
CA TYR A 107 23.13 -4.89 -29.10
C TYR A 107 21.68 -4.46 -29.33
N ILE A 108 20.81 -4.67 -28.35
CA ILE A 108 19.39 -4.28 -28.43
C ILE A 108 19.19 -2.79 -28.13
N LEU A 109 19.86 -2.28 -27.09
CA LEU A 109 19.62 -0.93 -26.58
C LEU A 109 20.45 0.15 -27.29
N ASN A 110 21.65 -0.15 -27.78
CA ASN A 110 22.49 0.85 -28.46
C ASN A 110 21.82 1.40 -29.74
N PRO A 111 21.27 0.59 -30.66
CA PRO A 111 20.64 1.12 -31.89
C PRO A 111 19.31 1.83 -31.62
N SER A 112 18.71 1.62 -30.45
CA SER A 112 17.44 2.22 -30.06
C SER A 112 17.70 3.37 -29.09
N ALA A 113 17.69 3.10 -27.78
CA ALA A 113 17.91 4.10 -26.75
C ALA A 113 19.25 4.83 -26.88
N GLY A 114 20.32 4.13 -27.26
CA GLY A 114 21.65 4.73 -27.46
C GLY A 114 21.63 5.78 -28.57
N PHE A 115 21.12 5.43 -29.75
CA PHE A 115 20.96 6.37 -30.87
C PHE A 115 20.14 7.62 -30.50
N LEU A 116 19.06 7.44 -29.72
CA LEU A 116 18.26 8.58 -29.25
C LEU A 116 19.06 9.50 -28.31
N LEU A 117 19.85 8.93 -27.41
CA LEU A 117 20.67 9.69 -26.46
C LEU A 117 21.84 10.39 -27.17
N ASP A 118 22.44 9.74 -28.17
CA ASP A 118 23.54 10.29 -28.96
C ASP A 118 23.09 11.47 -29.84
N TRP A 119 21.84 11.45 -30.33
CA TRP A 119 21.31 12.54 -31.16
C TRP A 119 21.20 13.85 -30.37
N ASN A 120 20.55 13.80 -29.21
CA ASN A 120 20.49 14.92 -28.30
C ASN A 120 20.26 14.38 -26.89
N LEU A 121 21.26 14.54 -26.03
CA LEU A 121 21.22 13.91 -24.71
C LEU A 121 20.00 14.32 -23.87
N ASN A 122 19.60 15.59 -23.92
CA ASN A 122 18.47 16.10 -23.14
C ASN A 122 17.13 15.60 -23.69
N ILE A 123 16.90 15.76 -24.99
CA ILE A 123 15.64 15.38 -25.63
C ILE A 123 15.54 13.85 -25.71
N GLY A 124 16.63 13.17 -26.05
CA GLY A 124 16.76 11.72 -26.04
C GLY A 124 16.42 11.14 -24.67
N MET A 125 16.98 11.71 -23.60
CA MET A 125 16.66 11.29 -22.24
C MET A 125 15.18 11.49 -21.91
N LEU A 126 14.62 12.65 -22.26
CA LEU A 126 13.19 12.93 -22.04
C LEU A 126 12.29 11.90 -22.74
N ILE A 127 12.60 11.57 -23.99
CA ILE A 127 11.85 10.58 -24.79
C ILE A 127 12.01 9.18 -24.17
N VAL A 128 13.23 8.78 -23.80
CA VAL A 128 13.50 7.48 -23.16
C VAL A 128 12.71 7.35 -21.87
N VAL A 129 12.73 8.35 -21.00
CA VAL A 129 11.95 8.35 -19.74
C VAL A 129 10.46 8.26 -20.03
N PHE A 130 9.96 9.01 -21.01
CA PHE A 130 8.55 8.95 -21.40
C PHE A 130 8.15 7.56 -21.89
N VAL A 131 8.93 6.96 -22.81
CA VAL A 131 8.66 5.62 -23.37
C VAL A 131 8.70 4.55 -22.29
N ILE A 132 9.70 4.56 -21.40
CA ILE A 132 9.79 3.60 -20.29
C ILE A 132 8.61 3.77 -19.34
N THR A 133 8.27 5.01 -19.00
CA THR A 133 7.13 5.28 -18.12
C THR A 133 5.83 4.82 -18.78
N LEU A 134 5.67 5.02 -20.08
CA LEU A 134 4.54 4.52 -20.86
C LEU A 134 4.47 2.99 -20.83
N LEU A 135 5.57 2.30 -21.17
CA LEU A 135 5.64 0.84 -21.18
C LEU A 135 5.34 0.24 -19.80
N THR A 136 5.97 0.76 -18.75
CA THR A 136 5.73 0.30 -17.37
C THR A 136 4.29 0.55 -16.93
N THR A 137 3.69 1.68 -17.34
CA THR A 137 2.28 1.98 -17.06
C THR A 137 1.34 1.02 -17.81
N ILE A 138 1.63 0.68 -19.07
CA ILE A 138 0.89 -0.34 -19.85
C ILE A 138 0.97 -1.68 -19.14
N VAL A 139 2.18 -2.14 -18.79
CA VAL A 139 2.36 -3.42 -18.11
C VAL A 139 1.62 -3.41 -16.77
N GLN A 140 1.70 -2.35 -15.98
CA GLN A 140 0.95 -2.24 -14.73
C GLN A 140 -0.57 -2.34 -14.94
N LYS A 141 -1.09 -1.73 -16.01
CA LYS A 141 -2.53 -1.79 -16.35
C LYS A 141 -2.98 -3.22 -16.64
N TYR A 142 -2.23 -3.96 -17.45
CA TYR A 142 -2.63 -5.28 -17.93
C TYR A 142 -2.17 -6.44 -17.02
N ALA A 143 -1.06 -6.28 -16.31
CA ALA A 143 -0.52 -7.31 -15.41
C ALA A 143 -1.18 -7.30 -14.02
N THR A 144 -1.88 -6.22 -13.66
CA THR A 144 -2.56 -6.11 -12.36
C THR A 144 -4.07 -5.98 -12.53
N ASN A 145 -4.84 -6.71 -11.72
CA ASN A 145 -6.30 -6.55 -11.65
C ASN A 145 -6.63 -5.20 -11.00
N GLN A 146 -6.92 -4.20 -11.86
CA GLN A 146 -7.20 -2.82 -11.46
C GLN A 146 -8.50 -2.69 -10.65
N GLU A 147 -9.52 -3.50 -10.94
CA GLU A 147 -10.78 -3.49 -10.19
C GLU A 147 -10.57 -3.95 -8.75
N ALA A 148 -9.87 -5.08 -8.57
CA ALA A 148 -9.53 -5.59 -7.25
C ALA A 148 -8.67 -4.61 -6.45
N LEU A 149 -7.72 -3.92 -7.10
CA LEU A 149 -6.93 -2.86 -6.45
C LEU A 149 -7.78 -1.65 -6.05
N LYS A 150 -8.70 -1.20 -6.92
CA LYS A 150 -9.64 -0.10 -6.61
C LYS A 150 -10.49 -0.45 -5.38
N GLU A 151 -11.02 -1.66 -5.34
CA GLU A 151 -11.87 -2.15 -4.24
C GLU A 151 -11.08 -2.26 -2.92
N LEU A 152 -9.88 -2.83 -2.95
CA LEU A 152 -8.99 -2.90 -1.79
C LEU A 152 -8.57 -1.50 -1.28
N LYS A 153 -8.25 -0.56 -2.18
CA LYS A 153 -7.91 0.82 -1.76
C LYS A 153 -9.12 1.55 -1.17
N LYS A 154 -10.33 1.30 -1.67
CA LYS A 154 -11.56 1.85 -1.08
C LYS A 154 -11.76 1.32 0.35
N GLU A 155 -11.62 0.01 0.55
CA GLU A 155 -11.75 -0.59 1.88
C GLU A 155 -10.67 -0.07 2.84
N GLN A 156 -9.42 0.09 2.39
CA GLN A 156 -8.37 0.69 3.20
C GLN A 156 -8.66 2.14 3.60
N LYS A 157 -9.22 2.95 2.69
CA LYS A 157 -9.64 4.31 3.00
C LYS A 157 -10.77 4.35 4.01
N GLU A 158 -11.71 3.42 3.93
CA GLU A 158 -12.81 3.29 4.90
C GLU A 158 -12.29 2.91 6.28
N ILE A 159 -11.41 1.90 6.37
CA ILE A 159 -10.74 1.52 7.62
C ILE A 159 -9.97 2.73 8.20
N GLN A 160 -9.25 3.49 7.37
CA GLN A 160 -8.54 4.70 7.81
C GLN A 160 -9.49 5.79 8.33
N LYS A 161 -10.66 5.95 7.72
CA LYS A 161 -11.68 6.89 8.19
C LYS A 161 -12.21 6.47 9.55
N GLN A 162 -12.55 5.20 9.72
CA GLN A 162 -13.01 4.67 11.00
C GLN A 162 -11.95 4.76 12.09
N MET A 163 -10.67 4.52 11.78
CA MET A 163 -9.59 4.74 12.75
C MET A 163 -9.52 6.20 13.22
N LYS A 164 -9.86 7.17 12.35
CA LYS A 164 -9.93 8.59 12.72
C LYS A 164 -11.17 8.93 13.56
N GLU A 165 -12.29 8.24 13.33
CA GLU A 165 -13.52 8.40 14.12
C GLU A 165 -13.36 7.77 15.51
N PHE A 166 -12.63 6.66 15.62
CA PHE A 166 -12.46 5.90 16.85
C PHE A 166 -11.12 6.13 17.57
N LYS A 167 -10.45 7.27 17.35
CA LYS A 167 -9.15 7.59 17.97
C LYS A 167 -9.12 7.41 19.50
N ASN A 168 -10.24 7.67 20.17
CA ASN A 168 -10.36 7.59 21.62
C ASN A 168 -10.64 6.17 22.14
N HIS A 169 -10.74 5.18 21.25
CA HIS A 169 -11.04 3.79 21.57
C HIS A 169 -9.88 2.89 21.11
N PRO A 170 -8.85 2.69 21.96
CA PRO A 170 -7.62 1.98 21.57
C PRO A 170 -7.89 0.54 21.11
N GLU A 171 -8.88 -0.14 21.70
CA GLU A 171 -9.29 -1.48 21.28
C GLU A 171 -9.80 -1.51 19.82
N LYS A 172 -10.62 -0.53 19.42
CA LYS A 172 -11.14 -0.42 18.05
C LYS A 172 -10.02 -0.12 17.05
N VAL A 173 -9.13 0.81 17.41
CA VAL A 173 -7.98 1.15 16.57
C VAL A 173 -7.10 -0.08 16.37
N MET A 174 -6.89 -0.90 17.40
CA MET A 174 -6.13 -2.14 17.31
C MET A 174 -6.79 -3.16 16.36
N GLU A 175 -8.11 -3.34 16.42
CA GLU A 175 -8.83 -4.26 15.52
C GLU A 175 -8.83 -3.79 14.07
N LEU A 176 -9.09 -2.49 13.84
CA LEU A 176 -9.03 -1.87 12.52
C LEU A 176 -7.61 -1.97 11.93
N THR A 177 -6.60 -1.79 12.77
CA THR A 177 -5.20 -2.03 12.40
C THR A 177 -5.03 -3.49 11.97
N LYS A 178 -5.41 -4.48 12.79
CA LYS A 178 -5.32 -5.91 12.41
C LYS A 178 -5.99 -6.20 11.06
N LYS A 179 -7.13 -5.59 10.77
CA LYS A 179 -7.81 -5.69 9.46
C LYS A 179 -7.00 -5.06 8.33
N GLN A 180 -6.47 -3.86 8.53
CA GLN A 180 -5.57 -3.22 7.56
C GLN A 180 -4.39 -4.15 7.24
N TRP A 181 -3.80 -4.78 8.26
CA TRP A 181 -2.73 -5.75 8.09
C TRP A 181 -3.15 -7.01 7.31
N LYS A 182 -4.38 -7.51 7.48
CA LYS A 182 -4.93 -8.61 6.66
C LYS A 182 -5.10 -8.22 5.18
N LEU A 183 -5.33 -6.94 4.87
CA LEU A 183 -5.47 -6.47 3.48
C LEU A 183 -4.14 -6.21 2.79
N MET A 184 -3.08 -5.88 3.55
CA MET A 184 -1.75 -5.62 3.00
C MET A 184 -1.20 -6.73 2.10
N PRO A 185 -1.16 -8.02 2.48
CA PRO A 185 -0.61 -9.07 1.62
C PRO A 185 -1.42 -9.26 0.34
N LYS A 186 -2.74 -9.06 0.39
CA LYS A 186 -3.63 -9.14 -0.80
C LYS A 186 -3.32 -8.02 -1.78
N GLN A 187 -3.20 -6.79 -1.28
CA GLN A 187 -2.79 -5.64 -2.10
C GLN A 187 -1.40 -5.85 -2.67
N MET A 188 -0.45 -6.28 -1.84
CA MET A 188 0.93 -6.52 -2.25
C MET A 188 0.98 -7.59 -3.35
N LYS A 189 0.27 -8.71 -3.21
CA LYS A 189 0.20 -9.76 -4.25
C LYS A 189 -0.25 -9.19 -5.61
N LEU A 190 -1.24 -8.31 -5.62
CA LEU A 190 -1.74 -7.68 -6.84
C LEU A 190 -0.73 -6.70 -7.45
N SER A 191 -0.14 -5.81 -6.63
CA SER A 191 0.82 -4.80 -7.12
C SER A 191 2.16 -5.42 -7.52
N MET A 192 2.59 -6.48 -6.84
CA MET A 192 3.89 -7.11 -7.06
C MET A 192 3.93 -7.95 -8.34
N ARG A 193 2.78 -8.42 -8.84
CA ARG A 193 2.73 -9.10 -10.15
C ARG A 193 3.28 -8.21 -11.25
N ALA A 194 2.82 -6.97 -11.35
CA ALA A 194 3.34 -6.02 -12.33
C ALA A 194 4.86 -5.82 -12.18
N LEU A 195 5.32 -5.61 -10.94
CA LEU A 195 6.75 -5.45 -10.64
C LEU A 195 7.57 -6.68 -11.06
N ALA A 196 7.01 -7.88 -11.00
CA ALA A 196 7.69 -9.09 -11.43
C ALA A 196 7.94 -9.16 -12.92
N TYR A 197 6.94 -8.76 -13.71
CA TYR A 197 7.06 -8.72 -15.16
C TYR A 197 8.03 -7.61 -15.60
N THR A 198 8.02 -6.46 -14.92
CA THR A 198 8.86 -5.32 -15.31
C THR A 198 10.24 -5.32 -14.65
N GLY A 199 10.42 -5.97 -13.49
CA GLY A 199 11.60 -5.82 -12.64
C GLY A 199 12.89 -6.27 -13.32
N ILE A 200 12.89 -7.46 -13.93
CA ILE A 200 14.07 -7.98 -14.62
C ILE A 200 14.45 -7.11 -15.84
N PRO A 201 13.53 -6.82 -16.79
CA PRO A 201 13.82 -5.90 -17.89
C PRO A 201 14.29 -4.53 -17.44
N PHE A 202 13.68 -3.98 -16.39
CA PHE A 202 13.99 -2.66 -15.87
C PHE A 202 15.41 -2.61 -15.29
N ILE A 203 15.83 -3.65 -14.58
CA ILE A 203 17.18 -3.72 -14.00
C ILE A 203 18.24 -3.87 -15.07
N LEU A 204 18.01 -4.70 -16.09
CA LEU A 204 18.90 -4.80 -17.25
C LEU A 204 19.03 -3.47 -17.97
N PHE A 205 17.90 -2.77 -18.17
CA PHE A 205 17.88 -1.45 -18.75
C PHE A 205 18.69 -0.45 -17.92
N PHE A 206 18.44 -0.37 -16.60
CA PHE A 206 19.16 0.54 -15.71
C PHE A 206 20.66 0.26 -15.63
N ARG A 207 21.05 -1.02 -15.69
CA ARG A 207 22.46 -1.41 -15.68
C ARG A 207 23.17 -0.96 -16.96
N TRP A 208 22.54 -1.16 -18.12
CA TRP A 208 23.02 -0.62 -19.40
C TRP A 208 23.04 0.91 -19.40
N PHE A 209 22.03 1.54 -18.80
CA PHE A 209 21.94 3.00 -18.69
C PHE A 209 23.14 3.58 -17.92
N GLY A 210 23.50 2.93 -16.81
CA GLY A 210 24.72 3.27 -16.07
C GLY A 210 25.98 3.14 -16.93
N ASP A 211 26.14 2.04 -17.67
CA ASP A 211 27.29 1.85 -18.58
C ASP A 211 27.34 2.93 -19.67
N TYR A 212 26.20 3.31 -20.24
CA TYR A 212 26.11 4.37 -21.25
C TYR A 212 26.60 5.72 -20.70
N PHE A 213 26.09 6.15 -19.54
CA PHE A 213 26.48 7.45 -18.97
C PHE A 213 27.93 7.45 -18.45
N ILE A 214 28.43 6.33 -17.91
CA ILE A 214 29.85 6.21 -17.53
C ILE A 214 30.74 6.37 -18.77
N ALA A 215 30.42 5.67 -19.86
CA ALA A 215 31.19 5.77 -21.10
C ALA A 215 31.12 7.18 -21.71
N ALA A 216 29.93 7.81 -21.67
CA ALA A 216 29.75 9.16 -22.18
C ALA A 216 30.47 10.22 -21.31
N GLU A 217 30.53 10.04 -19.98
CA GLU A 217 31.32 10.87 -19.06
C GLU A 217 32.82 10.73 -19.32
N GLU A 218 33.31 9.51 -19.56
CA GLU A 218 34.71 9.26 -19.91
C GLU A 218 35.10 9.96 -21.23
N ILE A 219 34.22 9.94 -22.23
CA ILE A 219 34.44 10.61 -23.51
C ILE A 219 34.40 12.14 -23.37
N ALA A 220 33.46 12.67 -22.58
CA ALA A 220 33.32 14.11 -22.37
C ALA A 220 34.42 14.70 -21.48
N GLY A 221 35.03 13.90 -20.60
CA GLY A 221 36.02 14.35 -19.62
C GLY A 221 35.43 15.17 -18.47
N GLU A 222 34.10 15.33 -18.44
CA GLU A 222 33.37 16.02 -17.39
C GLU A 222 32.06 15.28 -17.05
N PRO A 223 31.54 15.42 -15.81
CA PRO A 223 30.29 14.78 -15.43
C PRO A 223 29.14 15.27 -16.29
N ILE A 224 28.37 14.34 -16.85
CA ILE A 224 27.24 14.66 -17.69
C ILE A 224 26.15 15.31 -16.85
N ARG A 225 25.79 16.53 -17.24
CA ARG A 225 24.68 17.28 -16.66
C ARG A 225 23.60 17.48 -17.69
N LEU A 226 22.41 17.01 -17.37
CA LEU A 226 21.22 17.28 -18.16
C LEU A 226 20.67 18.67 -17.83
N TRP A 227 19.52 19.02 -18.41
CA TRP A 227 18.79 20.24 -18.04
C TRP A 227 18.76 20.47 -16.53
N LEU A 228 18.93 21.73 -16.17
CA LEU A 228 19.01 22.20 -14.78
C LEU A 228 20.24 21.71 -14.00
N GLY A 229 21.27 21.19 -14.69
CA GLY A 229 22.52 20.76 -14.06
C GLY A 229 22.39 19.44 -13.29
N MET A 230 21.31 18.69 -13.51
CA MET A 230 20.98 17.47 -12.75
C MET A 230 21.69 16.24 -13.35
N SER A 231 21.97 15.26 -12.50
CA SER A 231 22.43 13.94 -12.94
C SER A 231 21.33 13.21 -13.73
N TRP A 232 21.74 12.28 -14.59
CA TRP A 232 20.82 11.45 -15.37
C TRP A 232 19.80 10.72 -14.49
N PHE A 233 20.21 10.26 -13.31
CA PHE A 233 19.36 9.53 -12.38
C PHE A 233 18.27 10.42 -11.77
N LEU A 234 18.63 11.63 -11.34
CA LEU A 234 17.65 12.58 -10.81
C LEU A 234 16.68 13.06 -11.88
N PHE A 235 17.19 13.33 -13.09
CA PHE A 235 16.36 13.67 -14.24
C PHE A 235 15.35 12.54 -14.53
N TYR A 236 15.81 11.28 -14.56
CA TYR A 236 14.94 10.12 -14.74
C TYR A 236 13.80 10.12 -13.72
N ILE A 237 14.11 10.20 -12.43
CA ILE A 237 13.12 10.11 -11.35
C ILE A 237 12.10 11.24 -11.47
N LEU A 238 12.56 12.48 -11.66
CA LEU A 238 11.70 13.66 -11.73
C LEU A 238 10.69 13.52 -12.86
N PHE A 239 11.15 13.25 -14.08
CA PHE A 239 10.28 13.14 -15.24
C PHE A 239 9.42 11.87 -15.22
N ALA A 240 9.92 10.76 -14.69
CA ALA A 240 9.13 9.55 -14.49
C ALA A 240 7.96 9.78 -13.53
N ILE A 241 8.14 10.57 -12.46
CA ILE A 241 7.06 10.95 -11.55
C ILE A 241 6.02 11.81 -12.28
N VAL A 242 6.47 12.82 -13.04
CA VAL A 242 5.59 13.73 -13.80
C VAL A 242 4.79 12.96 -14.85
N PHE A 243 5.47 12.24 -15.75
CA PHE A 243 4.81 11.44 -16.78
C PHE A 243 3.94 10.34 -16.17
N GLY A 244 4.41 9.68 -15.11
CA GLY A 244 3.66 8.64 -14.43
C GLY A 244 2.39 9.17 -13.77
N ALA A 245 2.39 10.39 -13.23
CA ALA A 245 1.18 11.03 -12.72
C ALA A 245 0.18 11.33 -13.85
N ILE A 246 0.66 11.84 -14.98
CA ILE A 246 -0.18 12.16 -16.16
C ILE A 246 -0.79 10.88 -16.74
N LEU A 247 0.03 9.86 -17.02
CA LEU A 247 -0.40 8.61 -17.66
C LEU A 247 -1.37 7.81 -16.77
N ARG A 248 -1.10 7.71 -15.47
CA ARG A 248 -2.01 7.03 -14.53
C ARG A 248 -3.37 7.72 -14.46
N LYS A 249 -3.38 9.06 -14.46
CA LYS A 249 -4.63 9.83 -14.49
C LYS A 249 -5.39 9.62 -15.80
N TRP A 250 -4.68 9.59 -16.93
CA TRP A 250 -5.30 9.43 -18.24
C TRP A 250 -5.92 8.04 -18.44
N TRP A 251 -5.32 6.99 -17.85
CA TRP A 251 -5.78 5.61 -18.00
C TRP A 251 -6.53 5.04 -16.79
N ASP A 252 -6.85 5.89 -15.80
CA ASP A 252 -7.54 5.52 -14.54
C ASP A 252 -6.94 4.29 -13.86
N ILE A 253 -5.59 4.29 -13.79
CA ILE A 253 -4.77 3.25 -13.15
C ILE A 253 -4.53 3.63 -11.70
N VAL A 254 -4.66 2.63 -10.83
CA VAL A 254 -4.53 2.77 -9.38
C VAL A 254 -3.10 2.65 -8.87
#